data_AF-A0A3C1SQB6-F1
#
_entry.id   AF-A0A3C1SQB6-F1
#
_cell.length_a   1.000
_cell.length_b   1.000
_cell.length_c   1.000
_cell.angle_alpha   90.00
_cell.angle_beta   90.00
_cell.angle_gamma   90.00
#
_symmetry.space_group_name_H-M   'P 1'
#
loop_
_entity.id
_entity.type
_entity.pdbx_description
1 polymer ?
#
loop_
_entity_poly.entity_id
_entity_poly.type
_entity_poly.pdbx_seq_one_letter_code
_entity_poly.pdbx_strand_id
1 'polypeptide(L)'
;MRPIFQLFLGERSFPVQGWKLHISAFPPAAELIAQTILPVLTKEGIAHKYISSPVNLNNLPSSQKGKFITVYPISVKDTLEIIKMLDPILAQYERKGPPINNDLRVGNSGMLFARYGSFIAKHVVTLEGELIEDDRTKHKPDWVPELGSDLEDIFPCYARVSDYISKLKGKNSNQ
;
A
#
# COMPACT_ATOMS: atom_id res chain seq x y z
N MET A 1 1.56 8.54 24.16
CA MET A 1 2.15 9.03 22.90
C MET A 1 1.20 8.59 21.77
N ARG A 2 0.65 9.52 20.96
CA ARG A 2 -0.24 9.13 19.85
C ARG A 2 0.58 8.37 18.79
N PRO A 3 0.05 7.31 18.16
CA PRO A 3 0.77 6.57 17.14
C PRO A 3 1.11 7.50 15.97
N ILE A 4 2.32 7.35 15.41
CA ILE A 4 2.80 8.15 14.27
C ILE A 4 1.92 7.94 13.03
N PHE A 5 1.37 6.73 12.89
CA PHE A 5 0.45 6.34 11.84
C PHE A 5 -0.94 6.08 12.39
N GLN A 6 -1.97 6.57 11.69
CA GLN A 6 -3.36 6.20 11.90
C GLN A 6 -3.78 5.23 10.79
N LEU A 7 -4.38 4.10 11.15
CA LEU A 7 -4.85 3.06 10.22
C LEU A 7 -6.38 3.03 10.20
N PHE A 8 -6.95 3.01 9.00
CA PHE A 8 -8.35 2.77 8.73
C PHE A 8 -8.45 1.47 7.93
N LEU A 9 -9.20 0.47 8.42
CA LEU A 9 -9.31 -0.85 7.78
C LEU A 9 -10.49 -0.95 6.79
N GLY A 10 -11.38 0.04 6.74
CA GLY A 10 -12.61 -0.03 5.95
C GLY A 10 -13.53 -1.18 6.35
N GLU A 11 -14.62 -1.37 5.60
CA GLU A 11 -15.58 -2.46 5.81
C GLU A 11 -15.34 -3.67 4.88
N ARG A 12 -14.36 -3.56 3.97
CA ARG A 12 -14.06 -4.60 2.96
C ARG A 12 -13.21 -5.72 3.57
N SER A 13 -13.30 -6.94 3.01
CA SER A 13 -12.43 -8.04 3.40
C SER A 13 -10.97 -7.72 3.12
N PHE A 14 -10.20 -7.45 4.16
CA PHE A 14 -8.81 -6.99 4.07
C PHE A 14 -7.86 -8.17 3.76
N PRO A 15 -7.06 -8.10 2.68
CA PRO A 15 -6.07 -9.14 2.42
C PRO A 15 -4.83 -8.94 3.30
N VAL A 16 -4.05 -10.00 3.53
CA VAL A 16 -2.77 -9.88 4.29
C VAL A 16 -1.59 -9.50 3.42
N GLN A 17 -1.73 -9.58 2.10
CA GLN A 17 -0.73 -9.21 1.13
C GLN A 17 -1.41 -8.74 -0.16
N GLY A 18 -0.69 -7.94 -0.93
CA GLY A 18 -1.16 -7.45 -2.21
C GLY A 18 -0.34 -6.27 -2.68
N TRP A 19 -0.81 -5.63 -3.74
CA TRP A 19 -0.35 -4.31 -4.11
C TRP A 19 -0.80 -3.30 -3.05
N LYS A 20 0.13 -2.48 -2.57
CA LYS A 20 -0.16 -1.27 -1.78
C LYS A 20 0.37 -0.07 -2.52
N LEU A 21 -0.35 1.05 -2.39
CA LEU A 21 0.02 2.31 -3.00
C LEU A 21 0.62 3.23 -1.95
N HIS A 22 1.73 3.89 -2.28
CA HIS A 22 2.33 4.93 -1.46
C HIS A 22 2.19 6.27 -2.19
N ILE A 23 1.76 7.29 -1.45
CA ILE A 23 1.69 8.66 -1.95
C ILE A 23 2.92 9.42 -1.44
N SER A 24 3.68 10.02 -2.36
CA SER A 24 4.90 10.80 -2.09
C SER A 24 4.68 12.30 -2.32
N ALA A 25 4.82 13.11 -1.27
CA ALA A 25 4.74 14.57 -1.34
C ALA A 25 5.70 15.24 -0.34
N PHE A 26 6.16 16.46 -0.65
CA PHE A 26 6.87 17.26 0.34
C PHE A 26 5.90 17.77 1.44
N PRO A 27 6.39 18.00 2.67
CA PRO A 27 5.52 18.30 3.83
C PRO A 27 4.45 19.37 3.60
N PRO A 28 4.75 20.53 2.95
CA PRO A 28 3.72 21.55 2.71
C PRO A 28 2.56 21.08 1.81
N ALA A 29 2.81 20.17 0.87
CA ALA A 29 1.77 19.61 0.01
C ALA A 29 1.11 18.36 0.63
N ALA A 30 1.86 17.58 1.41
CA ALA A 30 1.36 16.37 2.05
C ALA A 30 0.11 16.63 2.91
N GLU A 31 0.08 17.74 3.66
CA GLU A 31 -1.08 18.10 4.48
C GLU A 31 -2.32 18.43 3.63
N LEU A 32 -2.18 19.26 2.59
CA LEU A 32 -3.27 19.62 1.68
C LEU A 32 -3.80 18.40 0.91
N ILE A 33 -2.89 17.54 0.46
CA ILE A 33 -3.25 16.28 -0.22
C ILE A 33 -3.99 15.37 0.76
N ALA A 34 -3.54 15.23 2.02
CA ALA A 34 -4.22 14.41 3.01
C ALA A 34 -5.66 14.88 3.28
N GLN A 35 -5.87 16.20 3.41
CA GLN A 35 -7.21 16.78 3.60
C GLN A 35 -8.16 16.46 2.44
N THR A 36 -7.64 16.24 1.24
CA THR A 36 -8.42 15.95 0.02
C THR A 36 -8.62 14.46 -0.19
N ILE A 37 -7.57 13.65 0.00
CA ILE A 37 -7.57 12.22 -0.32
C ILE A 37 -8.19 11.37 0.79
N LEU A 38 -7.96 11.70 2.07
CA LEU A 38 -8.47 10.88 3.19
C LEU A 38 -10.01 10.79 3.21
N PRO A 39 -10.78 11.88 2.98
CA PRO A 39 -12.24 11.78 2.86
C PRO A 39 -12.69 10.87 1.71
N VAL A 40 -12.01 10.93 0.57
CA VAL A 40 -12.29 10.06 -0.59
C VAL A 40 -12.07 8.60 -0.22
N LEU A 41 -10.90 8.27 0.33
CA LEU A 41 -10.58 6.89 0.74
C LEU A 41 -11.55 6.36 1.81
N THR A 42 -11.92 7.20 2.77
CA THR A 42 -12.85 6.84 3.84
C THR A 42 -14.26 6.59 3.29
N LYS A 43 -14.76 7.47 2.42
CA LYS A 43 -16.07 7.34 1.78
C LYS A 43 -16.19 6.05 0.96
N GLU A 44 -15.13 5.69 0.24
CA GLU A 44 -15.08 4.46 -0.57
C GLU A 44 -14.81 3.19 0.25
N GLY A 45 -14.58 3.32 1.56
CA GLY A 45 -14.27 2.18 2.45
C GLY A 45 -12.92 1.54 2.15
N ILE A 46 -11.98 2.29 1.58
CA ILE A 46 -10.66 1.80 1.20
C ILE A 46 -9.73 1.87 2.41
N ALA A 47 -9.11 0.74 2.74
CA ALA A 47 -8.17 0.68 3.84
C ALA A 47 -6.90 1.49 3.54
N HIS A 48 -6.45 2.28 4.51
CA HIS A 48 -5.27 3.13 4.35
C HIS A 48 -4.66 3.48 5.71
N LYS A 49 -3.37 3.78 5.72
CA LYS A 49 -2.71 4.43 6.84
C LYS A 49 -2.10 5.75 6.42
N TYR A 50 -2.03 6.69 7.35
CA TYR A 50 -1.41 7.99 7.08
C TYR A 50 -0.69 8.55 8.31
N ILE A 51 0.21 9.49 8.07
CA ILE A 51 0.90 10.23 9.12
C ILE A 51 0.06 11.45 9.48
N SER A 52 -0.45 11.48 10.71
CA SER A 52 -1.46 12.45 11.14
C SER A 52 -0.89 13.77 11.67
N SER A 53 0.42 14.01 11.55
CA SER A 53 1.10 15.21 12.09
C SER A 53 2.19 15.73 11.15
N PRO A 54 2.17 17.03 10.78
CA PRO A 54 3.24 17.66 10.00
C PRO A 54 4.62 17.56 10.65
N VAL A 55 4.69 17.60 11.99
CA VAL A 55 5.94 17.40 12.74
C VAL A 55 6.49 16.00 12.51
N ASN A 56 5.62 14.99 12.50
CA ASN A 56 6.03 13.62 12.24
C ASN A 56 6.50 13.41 10.80
N LEU A 57 5.91 14.10 9.83
CA LEU A 57 6.33 14.06 8.42
C LEU A 57 7.77 14.55 8.23
N ASN A 58 8.15 15.62 8.91
CA ASN A 58 9.50 16.17 8.87
C ASN A 58 10.54 15.27 9.56
N ASN A 59 10.10 14.49 10.55
CA ASN A 59 10.96 13.64 11.37
C ASN A 59 11.04 12.18 10.87
N LEU A 60 10.47 11.86 9.70
CA LEU A 60 10.58 10.53 9.12
C LEU A 60 12.04 10.19 8.75
N PRO A 61 12.44 8.91 8.88
CA PRO A 61 13.69 8.43 8.31
C PRO A 61 13.75 8.73 6.81
N SER A 62 14.95 8.97 6.27
CA SER A 62 15.14 9.29 4.84
C SER A 62 14.46 8.30 3.89
N SER A 63 14.41 7.00 4.27
CA SER A 63 13.75 5.94 3.50
C SER A 63 12.21 6.00 3.48
N GLN A 64 11.61 6.77 4.39
CA GLN A 64 10.17 7.04 4.46
C GLN A 64 9.83 8.50 4.13
N LYS A 65 10.83 9.34 3.90
CA LYS A 65 10.65 10.76 3.67
C LYS A 65 9.81 10.98 2.42
N GLY A 66 8.71 11.71 2.58
CA GLY A 66 7.70 11.92 1.53
C GLY A 66 6.58 10.89 1.51
N LYS A 67 6.75 9.67 2.05
CA LYS A 67 5.69 8.65 2.13
C LYS A 67 4.75 8.95 3.28
N PHE A 68 3.63 9.63 3.01
CA PHE A 68 2.73 10.08 4.06
C PHE A 68 1.41 9.33 4.13
N ILE A 69 0.98 8.72 3.01
CA ILE A 69 -0.19 7.84 2.94
C ILE A 69 0.25 6.51 2.32
N THR A 70 -0.23 5.41 2.89
CA THR A 70 -0.23 4.09 2.27
C THR A 70 -1.67 3.62 2.11
N VAL A 71 -2.06 3.23 0.91
CA VAL A 71 -3.38 2.70 0.58
C VAL A 71 -3.27 1.19 0.37
N TYR A 72 -4.26 0.45 0.85
CA TYR A 72 -4.30 -1.01 0.85
C TYR A 72 -5.52 -1.51 0.05
N PRO A 73 -5.40 -1.58 -1.29
CA PRO A 73 -6.38 -2.23 -2.15
C PRO A 73 -6.66 -3.68 -1.77
N ILE A 74 -7.85 -4.17 -2.08
CA ILE A 74 -8.27 -5.56 -1.82
C ILE A 74 -7.97 -6.52 -2.98
N SER A 75 -7.70 -5.99 -4.17
CA SER A 75 -7.39 -6.75 -5.37
C SER A 75 -6.54 -5.93 -6.34
N VAL A 76 -6.05 -6.59 -7.38
CA VAL A 76 -5.33 -5.93 -8.47
C VAL A 76 -6.25 -4.96 -9.22
N LYS A 77 -7.47 -5.39 -9.57
CA LYS A 77 -8.49 -4.53 -10.18
C LYS A 77 -8.79 -3.29 -9.32
N ASP A 78 -9.00 -3.49 -8.02
CA ASP A 78 -9.21 -2.40 -7.05
C ASP A 78 -8.00 -1.46 -7.00
N THR A 79 -6.78 -2.00 -7.12
CA THR A 79 -5.56 -1.18 -7.21
C THR A 79 -5.60 -0.24 -8.42
N LEU A 80 -5.97 -0.76 -9.60
CA LEU A 80 -6.04 0.03 -10.83
C LEU A 80 -7.16 1.07 -10.77
N GLU A 81 -8.31 0.72 -10.20
CA GLU A 81 -9.42 1.66 -9.99
C GLU A 81 -9.04 2.78 -9.03
N ILE A 82 -8.34 2.46 -7.94
CA ILE A 82 -7.83 3.45 -6.99
C ILE A 82 -6.78 4.35 -7.65
N ILE A 83 -5.88 3.81 -8.48
CA ILE A 83 -4.93 4.65 -9.24
C ILE A 83 -5.69 5.62 -10.15
N LYS A 84 -6.67 5.14 -10.93
CA LYS A 84 -7.49 5.98 -11.81
C LYS A 84 -8.25 7.07 -11.05
N MET A 85 -8.71 6.77 -9.83
CA MET A 85 -9.41 7.71 -8.97
C MET A 85 -8.47 8.77 -8.37
N LEU A 86 -7.32 8.37 -7.83
CA LEU A 86 -6.44 9.27 -7.08
C LEU A 86 -5.50 10.08 -7.98
N ASP A 87 -5.03 9.51 -9.09
CA ASP A 87 -4.01 10.13 -9.92
C ASP A 87 -4.41 11.52 -10.46
N PRO A 88 -5.64 11.76 -10.95
CA PRO A 88 -6.07 13.09 -11.40
C PRO A 88 -6.15 14.12 -10.27
N ILE A 89 -6.49 13.69 -9.04
CA ILE A 89 -6.53 14.57 -7.86
C ILE A 89 -5.09 14.97 -7.51
N LEU A 90 -4.17 14.02 -7.48
CA LEU A 90 -2.77 14.25 -7.15
C LEU A 90 -2.04 15.08 -8.21
N ALA A 91 -2.41 14.96 -9.48
CA ALA A 91 -1.84 15.73 -10.57
C ALA A 91 -2.07 17.25 -10.44
N GLN A 92 -3.01 17.70 -9.61
CA GLN A 92 -3.27 19.12 -9.34
C GLN A 92 -2.21 19.77 -8.45
N TYR A 93 -1.33 18.98 -7.80
CA TYR A 93 -0.33 19.48 -6.87
C TYR A 93 1.07 19.52 -7.49
N GLU A 94 1.74 20.66 -7.38
CA GLU A 94 3.06 20.87 -8.00
C GLU A 94 4.23 20.27 -7.19
N ARG A 95 4.11 20.20 -5.86
CA ARG A 95 5.20 19.81 -4.96
C ARG A 95 5.28 18.29 -4.73
N LYS A 96 5.71 17.58 -5.77
CA LYS A 96 5.96 16.12 -5.77
C LYS A 96 7.02 15.75 -4.74
N GLY A 97 6.80 14.65 -4.01
CA GLY A 97 7.80 14.11 -3.09
C GLY A 97 8.93 13.39 -3.82
N PRO A 98 9.97 12.95 -3.09
CA PRO A 98 11.06 12.18 -3.68
C PRO A 98 10.53 10.87 -4.30
N PRO A 99 11.24 10.32 -5.31
CA PRO A 99 10.98 8.97 -5.78
C PRO A 99 11.14 7.97 -4.64
N ILE A 100 10.30 6.94 -4.66
CA ILE A 100 10.38 5.87 -3.68
C ILE A 100 11.23 4.74 -4.26
N ASN A 101 12.38 4.47 -3.62
CA ASN A 101 13.23 3.34 -4.01
C ASN A 101 12.46 2.02 -3.90
N ASN A 102 12.67 1.17 -4.88
CA ASN A 102 12.12 -0.19 -4.99
C ASN A 102 10.59 -0.26 -5.13
N ASP A 103 9.90 0.87 -5.29
CA ASP A 103 8.49 0.86 -5.69
C ASP A 103 8.37 1.19 -7.18
N LEU A 104 7.33 0.63 -7.81
CA LEU A 104 6.95 0.97 -9.19
C LEU A 104 6.23 2.31 -9.20
N ARG A 105 6.68 3.29 -9.99
CA ARG A 105 5.92 4.53 -10.20
C ARG A 105 4.69 4.22 -11.06
N VAL A 106 3.51 4.69 -10.65
CA VAL A 106 2.23 4.45 -11.34
C VAL A 106 1.47 5.75 -11.54
N GLY A 107 0.57 5.77 -12.54
CA GLY A 107 -0.14 6.99 -12.93
C GLY A 107 0.78 8.07 -13.51
N ASN A 108 0.21 9.26 -13.73
CA ASN A 108 0.85 10.39 -14.39
C ASN A 108 1.15 11.56 -13.43
N SER A 109 0.54 11.59 -12.23
CA SER A 109 0.83 12.60 -11.20
C SER A 109 2.31 12.63 -10.83
N GLY A 110 2.97 11.46 -10.90
CA GLY A 110 4.32 11.26 -10.39
C GLY A 110 4.39 11.29 -8.85
N MET A 111 3.26 11.16 -8.17
CA MET A 111 3.16 11.08 -6.72
C MET A 111 2.73 9.69 -6.23
N LEU A 112 2.29 8.80 -7.13
CA LEU A 112 1.85 7.43 -6.80
C LEU A 112 2.93 6.40 -7.11
N PHE A 113 3.09 5.47 -6.17
CA PHE A 113 4.02 4.36 -6.25
C PHE A 113 3.34 3.08 -5.76
N ALA A 114 3.61 1.95 -6.39
CA ALA A 114 3.03 0.66 -6.08
C ALA A 114 4.12 -0.33 -5.66
N ARG A 115 3.84 -1.15 -4.66
CA ARG A 115 4.67 -2.29 -4.28
C ARG A 115 3.80 -3.46 -3.87
N TYR A 116 4.09 -4.66 -4.35
CA TYR A 116 3.51 -5.87 -3.83
C TYR A 116 4.21 -6.27 -2.53
N GLY A 117 3.44 -6.59 -1.48
CA GLY A 117 4.03 -7.11 -0.26
C GLY A 117 3.03 -7.35 0.85
N SER A 118 3.55 -7.73 2.01
CA SER A 118 2.75 -7.95 3.21
C SER A 118 2.11 -6.65 3.72
N PHE A 119 0.88 -6.75 4.22
CA PHE A 119 0.13 -5.66 4.84
C PHE A 119 0.29 -5.66 6.37
N ILE A 120 0.40 -6.85 6.98
CA ILE A 120 0.40 -7.03 8.44
C ILE A 120 1.74 -7.57 8.96
N ALA A 121 2.48 -8.34 8.17
CA ALA A 121 3.65 -9.10 8.61
C ALA A 121 4.93 -8.77 7.83
N LYS A 122 5.98 -9.58 8.04
CA LYS A 122 7.23 -9.56 7.27
C LYS A 122 7.28 -10.59 6.15
N HIS A 123 6.18 -11.32 5.92
CA HIS A 123 6.14 -12.43 4.98
C HIS A 123 4.99 -12.28 3.99
N VAL A 124 5.19 -12.82 2.79
CA VAL A 124 4.17 -13.05 1.77
C VAL A 124 4.02 -14.54 1.54
N VAL A 125 2.86 -14.93 1.04
CA VAL A 125 2.50 -16.29 0.65
C VAL A 125 2.73 -16.44 -0.85
N THR A 126 3.43 -17.50 -1.27
CA THR A 126 3.64 -17.84 -2.71
C THR A 126 2.41 -18.50 -3.34
N LEU A 127 2.45 -18.78 -4.65
CA LEU A 127 1.42 -19.53 -5.37
C LEU A 127 1.19 -20.92 -4.77
N GLU A 128 2.27 -21.55 -4.31
CA GLU A 128 2.31 -22.88 -3.69
C GLU A 128 1.86 -22.85 -2.22
N GLY A 129 1.56 -21.66 -1.68
CA GLY A 129 1.10 -21.48 -0.32
C GLY A 129 2.21 -21.37 0.73
N GLU A 130 3.46 -21.27 0.32
CA GLU A 130 4.63 -21.14 1.20
C GLU A 130 4.77 -19.73 1.75
N LEU A 131 5.29 -19.60 2.97
CA LEU A 131 5.59 -18.30 3.56
C LEU A 131 7.05 -17.94 3.31
N ILE A 132 7.27 -16.86 2.59
CA ILE A 132 8.61 -16.32 2.30
C ILE A 132 8.72 -14.88 2.81
N GLU A 133 9.93 -14.40 3.05
CA GLU A 133 10.15 -13.01 3.47
C GLU A 133 9.67 -12.02 2.38
N ASP A 134 9.02 -10.93 2.81
CA ASP A 134 8.65 -9.80 1.96
C ASP A 134 9.92 -9.06 1.53
N ASP A 135 10.51 -9.45 0.40
CA ASP A 135 11.66 -8.76 -0.19
C ASP A 135 11.28 -7.32 -0.58
N ARG A 136 11.82 -6.35 0.16
CA ARG A 136 11.57 -4.91 -0.04
C ARG A 136 12.62 -4.24 -0.93
N THR A 137 13.52 -5.02 -1.51
CA THR A 137 14.51 -4.55 -2.49
C THR A 137 13.94 -4.53 -3.90
N LYS A 138 12.80 -5.21 -4.13
CA LYS A 138 12.04 -5.22 -5.38
C LYS A 138 10.64 -4.65 -5.18
N HIS A 139 10.01 -4.21 -6.28
CA HIS A 139 8.63 -3.73 -6.24
C HIS A 139 7.62 -4.89 -6.18
N LYS A 140 8.01 -6.10 -6.59
CA LYS A 140 7.26 -7.34 -6.41
C LYS A 140 8.16 -8.57 -6.48
N PRO A 141 7.73 -9.71 -5.93
CA PRO A 141 8.30 -11.03 -6.22
C PRO A 141 8.10 -11.44 -7.69
N ASP A 142 8.97 -12.32 -8.20
CA ASP A 142 8.98 -12.70 -9.62
C ASP A 142 7.71 -13.46 -10.06
N TRP A 143 7.03 -14.14 -9.14
CA TRP A 143 5.78 -14.86 -9.39
C TRP A 143 4.54 -13.95 -9.46
N VAL A 144 4.65 -12.67 -9.06
CA VAL A 144 3.56 -11.71 -9.17
C VAL A 144 3.59 -11.09 -10.58
N PRO A 145 2.47 -11.07 -11.31
CA PRO A 145 2.35 -10.37 -12.59
C PRO A 145 2.67 -8.87 -12.46
N GLU A 146 3.06 -8.27 -13.58
CA GLU A 146 3.18 -6.82 -13.67
C GLU A 146 1.84 -6.14 -13.50
N LEU A 147 1.86 -4.99 -12.84
CA LEU A 147 0.65 -4.21 -12.61
C LEU A 147 0.09 -3.71 -13.96
N GLY A 148 -1.16 -4.06 -14.28
CA GLY A 148 -1.83 -3.81 -15.56
C GLY A 148 -1.60 -4.87 -16.66
N SER A 149 -1.03 -6.03 -16.32
CA SER A 149 -0.86 -7.13 -17.30
C SER A 149 -2.12 -7.99 -17.45
N ASP A 150 -2.30 -8.62 -18.61
CA ASP A 150 -3.45 -9.51 -18.87
C ASP A 150 -3.49 -10.77 -17.97
N LEU A 151 -2.38 -11.08 -17.29
CA LEU A 151 -2.27 -12.21 -16.36
C LEU A 151 -2.93 -11.93 -15.00
N GLU A 152 -3.34 -10.69 -14.74
CA GLU A 152 -3.90 -10.27 -13.46
C GLU A 152 -5.28 -10.85 -13.15
N ASP A 153 -6.11 -11.03 -14.17
CA ASP A 153 -7.45 -11.61 -14.02
C ASP A 153 -7.42 -13.08 -13.59
N ILE A 154 -6.27 -13.74 -13.80
CA ILE A 154 -6.04 -15.15 -13.50
C ILE A 154 -5.29 -15.29 -12.17
N PHE A 155 -4.73 -14.19 -11.64
CA PHE A 155 -3.92 -14.19 -10.43
C PHE A 155 -4.77 -14.08 -9.16
N PRO A 156 -4.82 -15.11 -8.30
CA PRO A 156 -5.65 -15.08 -7.10
C PRO A 156 -5.30 -13.95 -6.12
N CYS A 157 -6.30 -13.38 -5.46
CA CYS A 157 -6.09 -12.49 -4.32
C CYS A 157 -5.71 -13.34 -3.08
N TYR A 158 -4.42 -13.54 -2.86
CA TYR A 158 -3.94 -14.76 -2.19
C TYR A 158 -4.18 -14.94 -0.68
N ALA A 159 -4.66 -13.98 0.10
CA ALA A 159 -5.03 -14.32 1.49
C ALA A 159 -5.83 -13.25 2.20
N ARG A 160 -6.88 -13.67 2.93
CA ARG A 160 -7.57 -12.87 3.95
C ARG A 160 -6.85 -12.97 5.29
N VAL A 161 -7.05 -12.00 6.18
CA VAL A 161 -6.48 -12.00 7.55
C VAL A 161 -6.77 -13.30 8.30
N SER A 162 -8.01 -13.81 8.21
CA SER A 162 -8.42 -15.04 8.91
C SER A 162 -7.67 -16.31 8.45
N ASP A 163 -7.48 -16.47 7.13
CA ASP A 163 -6.75 -17.60 6.55
C ASP A 163 -5.28 -17.57 6.96
N TYR A 164 -4.69 -16.36 7.00
CA TYR A 164 -3.31 -16.14 7.42
C TYR A 164 -3.07 -16.47 8.90
N ILE A 165 -3.96 -16.00 9.79
CA ILE A 165 -3.87 -16.31 11.23
C ILE A 165 -3.97 -17.82 11.46
N SER A 166 -4.85 -18.51 10.73
CA SER A 166 -5.00 -19.96 10.81
C SER A 166 -3.71 -20.69 10.39
N LYS A 167 -3.08 -20.25 9.28
CA LYS A 167 -1.77 -20.79 8.84
C LYS A 167 -0.63 -20.53 9.84
N LEU A 168 -0.56 -19.35 10.45
CA LEU A 168 0.44 -19.05 11.50
C LEU A 168 0.26 -19.94 12.74
N LYS A 169 -0.99 -20.15 13.17
CA LYS A 169 -1.28 -21.05 14.29
C LYS A 169 -0.94 -22.50 13.98
N GLY A 170 -1.23 -22.97 12.76
CA GLY A 170 -0.88 -24.33 12.33
C GLY A 170 0.62 -24.59 12.19
N LYS A 171 1.44 -23.56 11.91
CA LYS A 171 2.91 -23.69 11.93
C LYS A 171 3.50 -23.72 13.35
N ASN A 172 2.89 -23.03 14.31
CA ASN A 172 3.35 -22.99 15.71
C ASN A 172 2.94 -24.23 16.53
N SER A 173 2.03 -25.06 16.04
CA SER A 173 1.64 -26.33 16.70
C SER A 173 2.50 -27.53 16.35
N ASN A 174 3.49 -27.37 15.45
CA ASN A 174 4.45 -28.40 15.04
C ASN A 174 5.88 -28.10 15.52
N GLN A 175 6.04 -27.40 16.65
CA GLN A 175 7.31 -27.16 17.33
C GLN A 175 7.24 -27.58 18.79
#